data_AF-A0A3M3XLI7-F1
#
_entry.id   AF-A0A3M3XLI7-F1
#
_cell.length_a   1.000
_cell.length_b   1.000
_cell.length_c   1.000
_cell.angle_alpha   90.00
_cell.angle_beta   90.00
_cell.angle_gamma   90.00
#
_symmetry.space_group_name_H-M   'P 1'
#
loop_
_entity.id
_entity.type
_entity.pdbx_description
1 polymer ?
#
loop_
_entity_poly.entity_id
_entity_poly.type
_entity_poly.pdbx_seq_one_letter_code
_entity_poly.pdbx_strand_id
1 'polypeptide(L)'
;MSFFKLDNVRSAVKILLESRDCNEEGGWVFELSTYIDPLTTPWISIDGLRGKPIGTIISRGIMVTRAYSGGENITGKLSCVRVDVSD
;
A
#
# COMPACT_ATOMS: atom_id res chain seq x y z
N MET A 1 11.28 7.80 -7.56
CA MET A 1 10.62 7.75 -6.23
C MET A 1 9.12 7.79 -6.45
N SER A 2 8.39 6.89 -5.81
CA SER A 2 6.94 6.72 -6.01
C SER A 2 6.21 7.03 -4.71
N PHE A 3 5.13 7.80 -4.81
CA PHE A 3 4.34 8.25 -3.68
C PHE A 3 2.85 7.98 -3.95
N PHE A 4 2.09 7.82 -2.88
CA PHE A 4 0.63 7.76 -2.95
C PHE A 4 0.02 8.72 -1.92
N LYS A 5 -1.23 9.11 -2.17
CA LYS A 5 -2.07 9.83 -1.22
C LYS A 5 -3.47 9.24 -1.26
N LEU A 6 -4.15 9.24 -0.12
CA LEU A 6 -5.56 8.88 -0.02
C LEU A 6 -6.34 10.16 0.22
N ASP A 7 -7.40 10.38 -0.56
CA ASP A 7 -8.28 11.54 -0.44
C ASP A 7 -9.72 11.04 -0.24
N ASN A 8 -10.31 11.34 0.93
CA ASN A 8 -11.69 10.97 1.27
C ASN A 8 -12.00 9.47 1.12
N VAL A 9 -11.09 8.61 1.58
CA VAL A 9 -11.26 7.15 1.53
C VAL A 9 -12.00 6.67 2.78
N ARG A 10 -12.94 5.73 2.62
CA ARG A 10 -13.67 5.12 3.75
C ARG A 10 -12.77 4.23 4.60
N SER A 11 -13.26 3.81 5.77
CA SER A 11 -12.65 2.72 6.53
C SER A 11 -12.86 1.37 5.81
N ALA A 12 -12.10 0.35 6.24
CA ALA A 12 -12.15 -1.02 5.72
C ALA A 12 -11.80 -1.17 4.22
N VAL A 13 -11.10 -0.18 3.64
CA VAL A 13 -10.61 -0.26 2.26
C VAL A 13 -9.23 -0.90 2.27
N LYS A 14 -9.04 -1.93 1.43
CA LYS A 14 -7.74 -2.55 1.19
C LYS A 14 -7.15 -2.04 -0.11
N ILE A 15 -5.88 -1.67 -0.06
CA ILE A 15 -5.14 -1.10 -1.18
C ILE A 15 -3.87 -1.91 -1.34
N LEU A 16 -3.73 -2.59 -2.49
CA LEU A 16 -2.54 -3.34 -2.85
C LEU A 16 -1.74 -2.54 -3.87
N LEU A 17 -0.44 -2.41 -3.62
CA LEU A 17 0.54 -1.78 -4.48
C LEU A 17 1.53 -2.85 -4.94
N GLU A 18 1.68 -3.03 -6.24
CA GLU A 18 2.49 -4.10 -6.82
C GLU A 18 3.43 -3.57 -7.91
N SER A 19 4.67 -4.06 -7.95
CA SER A 19 5.62 -3.73 -9.03
C SER A 19 5.38 -4.45 -10.35
N ARG A 20 4.74 -5.61 -10.25
CA ARG A 20 4.36 -6.46 -11.37
C ARG A 20 3.02 -6.06 -11.95
N ASP A 21 2.76 -6.52 -13.16
CA ASP A 21 1.42 -6.41 -13.73
C ASP A 21 0.44 -7.27 -12.91
N CYS A 22 -0.84 -6.89 -12.91
CA CYS A 22 -1.81 -7.43 -11.96
C CYS A 22 -1.92 -8.97 -12.01
N ASN A 23 -1.67 -9.61 -13.15
CA ASN A 23 -1.88 -11.06 -13.32
C ASN A 23 -0.59 -11.90 -13.25
N GLU A 24 0.52 -11.30 -12.83
CA GLU A 24 1.82 -11.98 -12.78
C GLU A 24 2.21 -12.38 -11.35
N GLU A 25 3.20 -13.27 -11.22
CA GLU A 25 3.82 -13.65 -9.95
C GLU A 25 5.19 -12.99 -9.78
N GLY A 26 5.74 -12.95 -8.55
CA GLY A 26 6.97 -12.19 -8.23
C GLY A 26 6.69 -10.71 -7.94
N GLY A 27 7.71 -9.84 -7.93
CA GLY A 27 7.50 -8.44 -7.63
C GLY A 27 7.42 -8.14 -6.12
N TRP A 28 7.82 -6.95 -5.68
CA TRP A 28 7.39 -6.43 -4.38
C TRP A 28 5.88 -6.14 -4.35
N VAL A 29 5.26 -6.36 -3.18
CA VAL A 29 3.83 -6.14 -2.94
C VAL A 29 3.61 -5.55 -1.54
N PHE A 30 2.87 -4.45 -1.46
CA PHE A 30 2.42 -3.88 -0.19
C PHE A 30 0.90 -3.84 -0.14
N GLU A 31 0.31 -4.28 0.97
CA GLU A 31 -1.11 -4.12 1.24
C GLU A 31 -1.30 -3.18 2.43
N LEU A 32 -2.19 -2.23 2.23
CA LEU A 32 -2.59 -1.22 3.19
C LEU A 32 -4.09 -1.38 3.48
N SER A 33 -4.46 -1.24 4.74
CA SER A 33 -5.86 -1.23 5.16
C SER A 33 -6.18 0.07 5.87
N THR A 34 -7.30 0.69 5.49
CA THR A 34 -7.82 1.88 6.15
C THR A 34 -8.72 1.48 7.32
N TYR A 35 -8.63 2.21 8.45
CA TYR A 35 -9.44 1.91 9.64
C TYR A 35 -10.16 3.14 10.24
N ILE A 36 -10.08 4.29 9.57
CA ILE A 36 -10.79 5.53 9.94
C ILE A 36 -11.63 5.97 8.75
N ASP A 37 -12.81 6.54 9.01
CA ASP A 37 -13.73 7.08 8.00
C ASP A 37 -14.19 8.51 8.37
N PRO A 38 -14.04 9.51 7.50
CA PRO A 38 -13.25 9.51 6.26
C PRO A 38 -11.75 9.70 6.53
N LEU A 39 -10.92 9.21 5.60
CA LEU A 39 -9.47 9.29 5.67
C LEU A 39 -8.88 10.09 4.51
N THR A 40 -8.13 11.14 4.86
CA THR A 40 -7.26 11.87 3.95
C THR A 40 -5.83 11.90 4.51
N THR A 41 -4.83 11.65 3.68
CA THR A 41 -3.43 11.60 4.10
C THR A 41 -2.53 12.56 3.33
N PRO A 42 -1.40 13.00 3.91
CA PRO A 42 -0.32 13.57 3.13
C PRO A 42 0.23 12.54 2.12
N TRP A 43 1.14 12.99 1.26
CA TRP A 43 1.90 12.10 0.38
C TRP A 43 2.77 11.13 1.20
N ILE A 44 2.62 9.84 0.94
CA ILE A 44 3.35 8.76 1.61
C ILE A 44 4.31 8.12 0.59
N SER A 45 5.57 7.96 0.98
CA SER A 45 6.58 7.28 0.17
C SER A 45 6.33 5.77 0.18
N ILE A 46 6.27 5.16 -1.01
CA ILE A 46 6.19 3.70 -1.15
C ILE A 46 7.48 3.03 -0.64
N ASP A 47 8.64 3.65 -0.89
CA ASP A 47 9.93 3.15 -0.39
C ASP A 47 9.98 3.15 1.15
N GLY A 48 9.26 4.08 1.79
CA GLY A 48 9.10 4.13 3.25
C GLY A 48 8.33 2.95 3.85
N LEU A 49 7.66 2.14 3.02
CA LEU A 49 6.97 0.91 3.44
C LEU A 49 7.93 -0.29 3.55
N ARG A 50 9.13 -0.17 2.99
CA ARG A 50 10.11 -1.26 2.99
C ARG A 50 10.49 -1.67 4.40
N GLY A 51 10.44 -2.98 4.65
CA GLY A 51 10.83 -3.56 5.94
C GLY A 51 9.89 -3.20 7.10
N LYS A 52 8.75 -2.54 6.85
CA LYS A 52 7.75 -2.29 7.89
C LYS A 52 7.07 -3.61 8.26
N PRO A 53 7.00 -3.95 9.56
CA PRO A 53 6.24 -5.11 10.02
C PRO A 53 4.75 -4.99 9.67
N ILE A 54 4.12 -6.13 9.43
CA ILE A 54 2.65 -6.22 9.34
C ILE A 54 2.06 -5.73 10.67
N GLY A 55 0.97 -4.97 10.60
CA GLY A 55 0.34 -4.29 11.74
C GLY A 55 0.88 -2.89 12.03
N THR A 56 1.93 -2.44 11.33
CA THR A 56 2.48 -1.10 11.52
C THR A 56 1.51 -0.04 11.03
N ILE A 57 1.23 0.96 11.86
CA ILE A 57 0.51 2.18 11.47
C ILE A 57 1.51 3.13 10.80
N ILE A 58 1.37 3.34 9.49
CA ILE A 58 2.30 4.18 8.70
C ILE A 58 1.85 5.64 8.63
N SER A 59 0.56 5.88 8.84
CA SER A 59 -0.06 7.18 8.94
C SER A 59 -1.36 7.00 9.72
N ARG A 60 -1.89 8.08 10.31
CA ARG A 60 -3.18 8.03 11.00
C ARG A 60 -4.23 7.40 10.09
N GLY A 61 -4.85 6.30 10.51
CA GLY A 61 -5.91 5.62 9.76
C GLY A 61 -5.44 4.63 8.70
N ILE A 62 -4.12 4.43 8.50
CA ILE A 62 -3.57 3.42 7.59
C ILE A 62 -2.69 2.43 8.34
N MET A 63 -2.96 1.14 8.15
CA MET A 63 -2.15 0.04 8.66
C MET A 63 -1.60 -0.81 7.51
N VAL A 64 -0.37 -1.29 7.64
CA VAL A 64 0.21 -2.28 6.72
C VAL A 64 -0.33 -3.66 7.07
N THR A 65 -1.04 -4.29 6.15
CA THR A 65 -1.60 -5.64 6.33
C THR A 65 -0.83 -6.71 5.57
N ARG A 66 0.00 -6.32 4.59
CA ARG A 66 0.96 -7.20 3.91
C ARG A 66 2.20 -6.41 3.53
N ALA A 67 3.36 -6.99 3.80
CA ALA A 67 4.65 -6.42 3.41
C ALA A 67 5.50 -7.50 2.71
N TYR A 68 5.34 -7.65 1.39
CA TYR A 68 6.23 -8.49 0.60
C TYR A 68 7.35 -7.63 -0.01
N SER A 69 8.57 -7.92 0.43
CA SER A 69 9.81 -7.38 -0.11
C SER A 69 10.71 -8.56 -0.44
N GLY A 70 10.45 -9.21 -1.58
CA GLY A 70 11.49 -10.00 -2.26
C GLY A 70 12.75 -9.13 -2.43
N GLY A 71 13.94 -9.71 -2.65
CA GLY A 71 15.20 -8.98 -2.78
C GLY A 71 15.28 -7.99 -3.97
N GLU A 72 14.14 -7.69 -4.58
CA GLU A 72 13.94 -6.84 -5.74
C GLU A 72 13.95 -5.36 -5.37
N ASN A 73 14.20 -4.53 -6.38
CA ASN A 73 14.37 -3.11 -6.22
C ASN A 73 13.02 -2.39 -6.08
N ILE A 74 12.64 -2.03 -4.85
CA ILE A 74 11.43 -1.24 -4.53
C ILE A 74 11.43 0.16 -5.16
N THR A 75 12.60 0.69 -5.53
CA THR A 75 12.69 1.95 -6.29
C THR A 75 12.28 1.80 -7.77
N GLY A 76 11.96 0.58 -8.20
CA GLY A 76 11.46 0.26 -9.53
C GLY A 76 10.02 0.73 -9.80
N LYS A 77 9.44 0.18 -10.87
CA LYS A 77 8.11 0.54 -11.38
C LYS A 77 7.00 0.07 -10.42
N LEU A 78 6.01 0.93 -10.16
CA LEU A 78 4.69 0.53 -9.66
C LEU A 78 3.84 0.22 -10.91
N SER A 79 3.39 -1.02 -11.06
CA SER A 79 2.69 -1.46 -12.29
C SER A 79 1.22 -1.79 -12.06
N CYS A 80 0.85 -2.25 -10.86
CA CYS A 80 -0.54 -2.55 -10.52
C CYS A 80 -0.93 -1.93 -9.18
N VAL A 81 -2.16 -1.40 -9.14
CA VAL A 81 -2.83 -0.95 -7.94
C VAL A 81 -4.20 -1.62 -7.89
N ARG A 82 -4.49 -2.34 -6.81
CA ARG A 82 -5.81 -2.94 -6.58
C ARG A 82 -6.46 -2.28 -5.38
N VAL A 83 -7.72 -1.91 -5.52
CA VAL A 83 -8.51 -1.35 -4.43
C VAL A 83 -9.70 -2.28 -4.23
N ASP A 84 -9.79 -2.85 -3.04
CA ASP A 84 -10.89 -3.69 -2.60
C ASP A 84 -11.67 -2.92 -1.53
N VAL A 85 -12.92 -2.61 -1.87
CA VAL A 85 -13.88 -1.92 -1.02
C VAL A 85 -14.82 -3.02 -0.54
N SER A 86 -14.61 -3.49 0.70
CA SER A 86 -15.52 -4.47 1.27
C SER A 86 -16.81 -3.73 1.70
N ASP A 87 -17.94 -4.09 1.09
CA ASP A 87 -19.30 -3.66 1.47
C ASP A 87 -19.71 -4.18 2.87
#